data_AF-A0A089Q9X0-F1
#
_entry.id   AF-A0A089Q9X0-F1
#
_cell.length_a   1.000
_cell.length_b   1.000
_cell.length_c   1.000
_cell.angle_alpha   90.00
_cell.angle_beta   90.00
_cell.angle_gamma   90.00
#
_symmetry.space_group_name_H-M   'P 1'
#
loop_
_entity.id
_entity.type
_entity.pdbx_description
1 polymer ?
#
loop_
_entity_poly.entity_id
_entity_poly.type
_entity_poly.pdbx_seq_one_letter_code
_entity_poly.pdbx_strand_id
1 'polypeptide(L)'
;MSLGLNDRQSIVDADRKRFDLGTPAWQTRYAELSQALVRNLRSGDASVLWIGLPILRDKQAQDDAAEKNAIFADAIRQLSDPKVRFVAPWRQNSTGPDAFQPYGHDLHGAEVQIRATDGIHFTAAGYDLVSAHLLREVAGFLRGQGVAMAYPCQQQARR
;
A
#
# COMPACT_ATOMS: atom_id res chain seq x y z
N MET A 1 1.08 5.33 -4.74
CA MET A 1 0.92 6.10 -3.49
C MET A 1 0.54 5.18 -2.35
N SER A 2 0.92 5.52 -1.12
CA SER A 2 0.43 4.88 0.10
C SER A 2 0.02 6.00 1.06
N LEU A 3 -1.20 5.93 1.61
CA LEU A 3 -1.76 6.90 2.54
C LEU A 3 -2.80 6.22 3.44
N GLY A 4 -3.18 6.88 4.54
CA GLY A 4 -4.21 6.38 5.45
C GLY A 4 -3.73 5.92 6.82
N LEU A 5 -2.42 5.74 7.01
CA LEU A 5 -1.86 5.29 8.29
C LEU A 5 -2.20 6.23 9.46
N ASN A 6 -2.25 7.54 9.19
CA ASN A 6 -2.54 8.58 10.16
C ASN A 6 -4.02 9.01 10.16
N ASP A 7 -4.87 8.42 9.31
CA ASP A 7 -6.27 8.82 9.17
C ASP A 7 -7.08 8.20 10.30
N ARG A 8 -6.95 8.76 11.51
CA ARG A 8 -7.50 8.23 12.77
C ARG A 8 -8.48 9.21 13.40
N GLN A 9 -9.30 9.84 12.58
CA GLN A 9 -10.22 10.89 12.99
C GLN A 9 -11.58 10.72 12.31
N SER A 10 -12.63 11.23 12.97
CA SER A 10 -13.95 11.37 12.34
C SER A 10 -13.84 12.24 11.08
N ILE A 11 -14.61 11.90 10.05
CA ILE A 11 -14.69 12.71 8.83
C ILE A 11 -15.80 13.74 9.04
N VAL A 12 -15.53 15.00 8.69
CA VAL A 12 -16.54 16.05 8.59
C VAL A 12 -16.54 16.55 7.15
N ASP A 13 -17.68 16.46 6.47
CA ASP A 13 -17.79 16.93 5.10
C ASP A 13 -18.10 18.44 5.01
N ALA A 14 -18.21 18.95 3.78
CA ALA A 14 -18.47 20.36 3.50
C ALA A 14 -19.81 20.85 4.08
N ASP A 15 -20.79 19.96 4.23
CA ASP A 15 -22.11 20.26 4.80
C ASP A 15 -22.13 20.15 6.33
N ARG A 16 -20.95 19.98 6.95
CA ARG A 16 -20.75 19.75 8.39
C ARG A 16 -21.36 18.45 8.90
N LYS A 17 -21.67 17.50 8.01
CA LYS A 17 -22.08 16.16 8.43
C LYS A 17 -20.86 15.43 8.98
N ARG A 18 -21.03 14.84 10.18
CA ARG A 18 -20.00 14.09 10.87
C ARG A 18 -20.20 12.59 10.67
N PHE A 19 -19.11 11.90 10.34
CA PHE A 19 -19.02 10.46 10.27
C PHE A 19 -18.01 10.01 11.32
N ASP A 20 -18.46 9.28 12.33
CA ASP A 20 -17.59 8.92 13.45
C ASP A 20 -16.69 7.74 13.12
N LEU A 21 -15.41 7.86 13.50
CA LEU A 21 -14.40 6.84 13.29
C LEU A 21 -14.88 5.46 13.79
N GLY A 22 -14.66 4.42 13.00
CA GLY A 22 -15.06 3.05 13.32
C GLY A 22 -16.53 2.72 13.04
N THR A 23 -17.33 3.67 12.56
CA THR A 23 -18.72 3.39 12.14
C THR A 23 -18.77 2.92 10.67
N PRO A 24 -19.77 2.11 10.27
CA PRO A 24 -19.98 1.77 8.86
C PRO A 24 -20.16 3.00 7.96
N ALA A 25 -20.76 4.07 8.48
CA ALA A 25 -20.91 5.33 7.76
C ALA A 25 -19.55 5.99 7.47
N TRP A 26 -18.60 5.92 8.40
CA TRP A 26 -17.23 6.38 8.18
C TRP A 26 -16.51 5.53 7.15
N GLN A 27 -16.65 4.20 7.19
CA GLN A 27 -16.03 3.30 6.21
C GLN A 27 -16.52 3.60 4.79
N THR A 28 -17.84 3.73 4.61
CA THR A 28 -18.46 4.12 3.33
C THR A 28 -17.91 5.47 2.86
N ARG A 29 -17.89 6.47 3.75
CA ARG A 29 -17.40 7.80 3.40
C ARG A 29 -15.91 7.79 3.04
N TYR A 30 -15.10 7.00 3.74
CA TYR A 30 -13.68 6.87 3.48
C TYR A 30 -13.41 6.16 2.14
N ALA A 31 -14.22 5.16 1.78
CA ALA A 31 -14.20 4.54 0.45
C ALA A 31 -14.53 5.55 -0.66
N GLU A 32 -15.58 6.35 -0.49
CA GLU A 32 -15.95 7.42 -1.44
C GLU A 32 -14.84 8.45 -1.63
N LEU A 33 -14.19 8.88 -0.54
CA LEU A 33 -13.07 9.81 -0.57
C LEU A 33 -11.86 9.21 -1.29
N SER A 34 -11.55 7.94 -1.02
CA SER A 34 -10.49 7.20 -1.70
C SER A 34 -10.73 7.13 -3.21
N GLN A 35 -11.96 6.81 -3.61
CA GLN A 35 -12.35 6.81 -5.03
C GLN A 35 -12.31 8.21 -5.64
N ALA A 36 -12.76 9.24 -4.92
CA ALA A 36 -12.73 10.62 -5.40
C ALA A 36 -11.30 11.09 -5.64
N LEU A 37 -10.36 10.77 -4.74
CA LEU A 37 -8.93 11.05 -4.92
C LEU A 37 -8.40 10.39 -6.19
N VAL A 38 -8.72 9.11 -6.41
CA VAL A 38 -8.29 8.40 -7.62
C VAL A 38 -8.90 9.01 -8.88
N ARG A 39 -10.20 9.32 -8.89
CA ARG A 39 -10.85 9.98 -10.04
C ARG A 39 -10.20 11.33 -10.35
N ASN A 40 -9.85 12.11 -9.33
CA ASN A 40 -9.15 13.38 -9.52
C ASN A 40 -7.78 13.20 -10.17
N LEU A 41 -6.99 12.20 -9.74
CA LEU A 41 -5.69 11.89 -10.36
C LEU A 41 -5.85 11.39 -11.79
N ARG A 42 -6.87 10.55 -12.02
CA ARG A 42 -7.20 10.03 -13.36
C ARG A 42 -7.65 11.13 -14.32
N SER A 43 -8.19 12.24 -13.84
CA SER A 43 -8.52 13.40 -14.69
C SER A 43 -7.29 14.02 -15.38
N GLY A 44 -6.09 13.82 -14.82
CA GLY A 44 -4.81 14.19 -15.44
C GLY A 44 -4.14 13.05 -16.24
N ASP A 45 -4.89 12.01 -16.60
CA ASP A 45 -4.46 10.78 -17.26
C ASP A 45 -3.33 9.98 -16.58
N ALA A 46 -3.04 10.22 -15.29
CA ALA A 46 -2.03 9.46 -14.53
C ALA A 46 -2.48 8.02 -14.22
N SER A 47 -1.66 7.01 -14.50
CA SER A 47 -1.92 5.65 -14.01
C SER A 47 -1.69 5.57 -12.49
N VAL A 48 -2.62 4.97 -11.74
CA VAL A 48 -2.63 5.01 -10.27
C VAL A 48 -2.40 3.63 -9.67
N LEU A 49 -1.35 3.51 -8.86
CA LEU A 49 -1.15 2.37 -7.95
C LEU A 49 -1.40 2.83 -6.51
N TRP A 50 -2.41 2.25 -5.87
CA TRP A 50 -2.68 2.44 -4.44
C TRP A 50 -2.06 1.31 -3.65
N ILE A 51 -1.06 1.62 -2.83
CA ILE A 51 -0.26 0.65 -2.08
C ILE A 51 -0.82 0.56 -0.67
N GLY A 52 -1.20 -0.65 -0.26
CA GLY A 52 -1.71 -0.92 1.08
C GLY A 52 -0.71 -0.61 2.20
N LEU A 53 -1.25 -0.47 3.40
CA LEU A 53 -0.51 -0.21 4.63
C LEU A 53 0.19 -1.48 5.11
N PRO A 54 1.44 -1.38 5.63
CA PRO A 54 2.21 -2.55 6.05
C PRO A 54 1.66 -3.16 7.35
N ILE A 55 2.12 -4.37 7.68
CA ILE A 55 1.88 -4.96 9.00
C ILE A 55 2.54 -4.11 10.09
N LEU A 56 1.79 -3.77 11.14
CA LEU A 56 2.23 -2.96 12.27
C LEU A 56 2.39 -3.82 13.54
N ARG A 57 3.26 -3.39 14.45
CA ARG A 57 3.53 -4.13 15.70
C ARG A 57 2.36 -4.05 16.68
N ASP A 58 1.83 -2.85 16.88
CA ASP A 58 0.73 -2.61 17.80
C ASP A 58 -0.57 -3.20 17.25
N LYS A 59 -1.33 -3.91 18.09
CA LYS A 59 -2.54 -4.61 17.66
C LYS A 59 -3.61 -3.65 17.15
N GLN A 60 -3.85 -2.54 17.86
CA GLN A 60 -4.89 -1.60 17.48
C GLN A 60 -4.55 -0.91 16.16
N ALA A 61 -3.29 -0.50 16.00
CA ALA A 61 -2.78 0.04 14.75
C ALA A 61 -2.88 -0.99 13.60
N GLN A 62 -2.57 -2.26 13.87
CA GLN A 62 -2.64 -3.33 12.89
C GLN A 62 -4.08 -3.62 12.44
N ASP A 63 -5.03 -3.66 13.37
CA ASP A 63 -6.44 -3.85 13.06
C ASP A 63 -6.97 -2.69 12.19
N ASP A 64 -6.63 -1.44 12.55
CA ASP A 64 -6.95 -0.23 11.77
C ASP A 64 -6.34 -0.29 10.35
N ALA A 65 -5.08 -0.69 10.23
CA ALA A 65 -4.43 -0.84 8.93
C ALA A 65 -5.05 -1.95 8.07
N ALA A 66 -5.45 -3.06 8.67
CA ALA A 66 -6.11 -4.18 7.99
C ALA A 66 -7.50 -3.78 7.49
N GLU A 67 -8.29 -3.09 8.30
CA GLU A 67 -9.61 -2.56 7.92
C GLU A 67 -9.47 -1.57 6.75
N LYS A 68 -8.55 -0.62 6.84
CA LYS A 68 -8.28 0.34 5.75
C LYS A 68 -7.83 -0.34 4.47
N ASN A 69 -6.96 -1.34 4.56
CA ASN A 69 -6.54 -2.12 3.38
C ASN A 69 -7.72 -2.82 2.70
N ALA A 70 -8.68 -3.36 3.46
CA ALA A 70 -9.90 -3.93 2.90
C ALA A 70 -10.74 -2.86 2.19
N ILE A 71 -10.96 -1.71 2.85
CA ILE A 71 -11.66 -0.56 2.26
C ILE A 71 -10.99 -0.12 0.94
N PHE A 72 -9.67 0.04 0.93
CA PHE A 72 -8.92 0.44 -0.26
C PHE A 72 -9.04 -0.58 -1.38
N ALA A 73 -8.85 -1.86 -1.08
CA ALA A 73 -8.94 -2.92 -2.07
C ALA A 73 -10.32 -2.94 -2.75
N ASP A 74 -11.40 -2.85 -1.97
CA ASP A 74 -12.75 -2.82 -2.50
C ASP A 74 -13.09 -1.52 -3.23
N ALA A 75 -12.74 -0.37 -2.66
CA ALA A 75 -13.00 0.94 -3.25
C ALA A 75 -12.31 1.08 -4.61
N ILE A 76 -11.05 0.64 -4.72
CA ILE A 76 -10.28 0.69 -5.96
C ILE A 76 -10.81 -0.33 -6.97
N ARG A 77 -11.17 -1.55 -6.55
CA ARG A 77 -11.76 -2.57 -7.43
C ARG A 77 -13.07 -2.07 -8.07
N GLN A 78 -13.91 -1.37 -7.32
CA GLN A 78 -15.19 -0.85 -7.81
C GLN A 78 -15.04 0.18 -8.93
N LEU A 79 -13.90 0.88 -9.03
CA LEU A 79 -13.67 1.85 -10.11
C LEU A 79 -13.61 1.20 -11.50
N SER A 80 -13.28 -0.10 -11.58
CA SER A 80 -13.20 -0.85 -12.84
C SER A 80 -12.34 -0.17 -13.93
N ASP A 81 -11.34 0.63 -13.53
CA ASP A 81 -10.45 1.35 -14.44
C ASP A 81 -9.13 0.55 -14.61
N PRO A 82 -8.77 0.13 -15.84
CA PRO A 82 -7.53 -0.63 -16.08
C PRO A 82 -6.24 0.15 -15.78
N LYS A 83 -6.31 1.48 -15.68
CA LYS A 83 -5.20 2.36 -15.27
C LYS A 83 -5.20 2.62 -13.76
N VAL A 84 -5.97 1.87 -12.97
CA VAL A 84 -5.97 1.94 -11.50
C VAL A 84 -5.80 0.53 -10.92
N ARG A 85 -4.95 0.37 -9.91
CA ARG A 85 -4.78 -0.90 -9.20
C ARG A 85 -4.46 -0.70 -7.72
N PHE A 86 -5.07 -1.53 -6.86
CA PHE A 86 -4.61 -1.71 -5.49
C PHE A 86 -3.48 -2.74 -5.46
N VAL A 87 -2.39 -2.40 -4.78
CA VAL A 87 -1.21 -3.25 -4.56
C VAL A 87 -1.18 -3.63 -3.09
N ALA A 88 -1.25 -4.94 -2.82
CA ALA A 88 -1.10 -5.45 -1.47
C ALA A 88 0.26 -5.03 -0.89
N PRO A 89 0.33 -4.70 0.41
CA PRO A 89 1.59 -4.34 1.06
C PRO A 89 2.60 -5.47 0.91
N TRP A 90 3.89 -5.13 0.94
CA TRP A 90 4.93 -6.15 1.06
C TRP A 90 4.68 -7.00 2.30
N ARG A 91 4.86 -8.31 2.14
CA ARG A 91 4.63 -9.30 3.19
C ARG A 91 5.94 -9.92 3.62
N GLN A 92 6.11 -10.09 4.92
CA GLN A 92 7.32 -10.70 5.46
C GLN A 92 7.25 -12.22 5.39
N ASN A 93 6.08 -12.79 5.69
CA ASN A 93 5.81 -14.18 5.47
C ASN A 93 5.10 -14.39 4.12
N SER A 94 5.81 -15.00 3.17
CA SER A 94 5.25 -15.33 1.85
C SER A 94 4.22 -16.47 1.89
N THR A 95 4.16 -17.25 2.97
CA THR A 95 3.30 -18.44 3.10
C THR A 95 2.48 -18.42 4.40
N GLY A 96 1.15 -18.40 4.29
CA GLY A 96 0.27 -18.34 5.47
C GLY A 96 0.07 -16.89 5.97
N PRO A 97 -0.37 -16.68 7.22
CA PRO A 97 -0.59 -15.35 7.77
C PRO A 97 0.71 -14.54 7.90
N ASP A 98 0.60 -13.23 7.69
CA ASP A 98 1.74 -12.31 7.91
C ASP A 98 1.72 -11.74 9.32
N ALA A 99 2.89 -11.44 9.87
CA ALA A 99 3.04 -10.91 11.23
C ALA A 99 4.23 -9.96 11.29
N PHE A 100 4.18 -8.99 12.21
CA PHE A 100 5.30 -8.09 12.44
C PHE A 100 6.49 -8.90 12.95
N GLN A 101 7.63 -8.85 12.24
CA GLN A 101 8.89 -9.31 12.81
C GLN A 101 9.98 -8.25 12.58
N PRO A 102 10.77 -7.93 13.62
CA PRO A 102 11.78 -6.86 13.51
C PRO A 102 12.96 -7.23 12.60
N TYR A 103 13.25 -8.52 12.48
CA TYR A 103 14.35 -9.07 11.69
C TYR A 103 13.84 -9.93 10.54
N GLY A 104 14.64 -10.05 9.48
CA GLY A 104 14.38 -10.89 8.33
C GLY A 104 15.58 -10.88 7.38
N HIS A 105 15.50 -11.68 6.32
CA HIS A 105 16.56 -11.71 5.30
C HIS A 105 16.46 -10.50 4.38
N ASP A 106 17.56 -9.77 4.20
CA ASP A 106 17.68 -8.71 3.20
C ASP A 106 17.75 -9.26 1.77
N LEU A 107 17.94 -8.38 0.79
CA LEU A 107 18.08 -8.77 -0.62
C LEU A 107 19.33 -9.63 -0.91
N HIS A 108 20.28 -9.69 0.01
CA HIS A 108 21.49 -10.51 -0.07
C HIS A 108 21.39 -11.82 0.73
N GLY A 109 20.26 -12.05 1.42
CA GLY A 109 20.01 -13.23 2.24
C GLY A 109 20.55 -13.13 3.67
N ALA A 110 21.16 -12.01 4.07
CA ALA A 110 21.65 -11.81 5.42
C ALA A 110 20.49 -11.52 6.37
N GLU A 111 20.47 -12.17 7.54
CA GLU A 111 19.50 -11.85 8.58
C GLU A 111 19.87 -10.51 9.23
N VAL A 112 19.02 -9.50 9.04
CA VAL A 112 19.23 -8.13 9.52
C VAL A 112 17.94 -7.55 10.08
N GLN A 113 18.05 -6.44 10.80
CA GLN A 113 16.88 -5.68 11.20
C GLN A 113 16.25 -5.00 9.99
N ILE A 114 15.00 -5.35 9.67
CA ILE A 114 14.25 -4.81 8.52
C ILE A 114 13.11 -3.87 8.95
N ARG A 115 12.72 -3.89 10.23
CA ARG A 115 11.72 -2.95 10.79
C ARG A 115 12.35 -2.01 11.79
N ALA A 116 11.95 -0.75 11.76
CA ALA A 116 12.34 0.23 12.76
C ALA A 116 11.77 -0.15 14.15
N THR A 117 12.40 0.37 15.21
CA THR A 117 12.02 0.06 16.59
C THR A 117 10.66 0.61 16.98
N ASP A 118 10.12 1.60 16.25
CA ASP A 118 8.79 2.19 16.46
C ASP A 118 7.62 1.26 16.10
N GLY A 119 7.89 0.14 15.42
CA GLY A 119 6.84 -0.81 15.04
C GLY A 119 5.98 -0.41 13.84
N ILE A 120 6.35 0.68 13.16
CA ILE A 120 5.65 1.26 12.01
C ILE A 120 6.56 1.22 10.79
N HIS A 121 7.74 1.83 10.87
CA HIS A 121 8.62 2.05 9.73
C HIS A 121 9.51 0.84 9.41
N PHE A 122 10.19 0.94 8.26
CA PHE A 122 11.22 0.01 7.83
C PHE A 122 12.61 0.63 8.10
N THR A 123 13.62 -0.21 8.23
CA THR A 123 15.03 0.24 8.11
C THR A 123 15.38 0.47 6.64
N ALA A 124 16.59 0.94 6.33
CA ALA A 124 17.05 1.02 4.95
C ALA A 124 16.94 -0.34 4.23
N ALA A 125 17.46 -1.41 4.85
CA ALA A 125 17.36 -2.78 4.32
C ALA A 125 15.90 -3.24 4.15
N GLY A 126 15.00 -2.85 5.07
CA GLY A 126 13.57 -3.13 4.92
C GLY A 126 12.93 -2.37 3.76
N TYR A 127 13.30 -1.11 3.54
CA TYR A 127 12.82 -0.34 2.39
C TYR A 127 13.35 -0.88 1.07
N ASP A 128 14.53 -1.50 1.03
CA ASP A 128 15.03 -2.20 -0.16
C ASP A 128 14.14 -3.40 -0.52
N LEU A 129 13.69 -4.19 0.47
CA LEU A 129 12.74 -5.29 0.27
C LEU A 129 11.38 -4.78 -0.25
N VAL A 130 10.84 -3.73 0.38
CA VAL A 130 9.58 -3.11 -0.04
C VAL A 130 9.71 -2.55 -1.46
N SER A 131 10.82 -1.89 -1.78
CA SER A 131 11.08 -1.31 -3.09
C SER A 131 11.20 -2.38 -4.17
N ALA A 132 11.88 -3.49 -3.88
CA ALA A 132 11.98 -4.62 -4.80
C ALA A 132 10.61 -5.24 -5.10
N HIS A 133 9.74 -5.34 -4.09
CA HIS A 133 8.34 -5.76 -4.27
C HIS A 133 7.55 -4.78 -5.14
N LEU A 134 7.56 -3.50 -4.78
CA LEU A 134 6.84 -2.47 -5.53
C LEU A 134 7.34 -2.34 -6.97
N LEU A 135 8.64 -2.49 -7.21
CA LEU A 135 9.19 -2.45 -8.56
C LEU A 135 8.59 -3.55 -9.44
N ARG A 136 8.42 -4.77 -8.92
CA ARG A 136 7.77 -5.86 -9.67
C ARG A 136 6.31 -5.53 -9.99
N GLU A 137 5.58 -5.00 -9.00
CA GLU A 137 4.16 -4.62 -9.15
C GLU A 137 3.99 -3.49 -10.18
N VAL A 138 4.81 -2.44 -10.08
CA VAL A 138 4.84 -1.31 -11.01
C VAL A 138 5.19 -1.77 -12.42
N ALA A 139 6.26 -2.56 -12.59
CA ALA A 139 6.68 -3.05 -13.89
C ALA A 139 5.65 -4.00 -14.51
N GLY A 140 4.96 -4.81 -13.71
CA GLY A 140 3.85 -5.65 -14.17
C GLY A 140 2.63 -4.83 -14.60
N PHE A 141 2.27 -3.81 -13.82
CA PHE A 141 1.16 -2.91 -14.13
C PHE A 141 1.39 -2.11 -15.41
N LEU A 142 2.58 -1.52 -15.58
CA LEU A 142 2.95 -0.74 -16.77
C LEU A 142 3.01 -1.62 -18.03
N ARG A 143 3.58 -2.83 -17.94
CA ARG A 143 3.55 -3.80 -19.06
C ARG A 143 2.12 -4.18 -19.46
N GLY A 144 1.23 -4.38 -18.48
CA GLY A 144 -0.19 -4.63 -18.75
C GLY A 144 -0.90 -3.49 -19.48
N GLN A 145 -0.35 -2.28 -19.44
CA GLN A 145 -0.83 -1.10 -20.18
C GLN A 145 -0.10 -0.90 -21.52
N GLY A 146 0.75 -1.85 -21.94
CA GLY A 146 1.54 -1.74 -23.17
C GLY A 146 2.73 -0.79 -23.09
N VAL A 147 3.09 -0.30 -21.89
CA VAL A 147 4.28 0.54 -21.72
C VAL A 147 5.53 -0.34 -21.80
N ALA A 148 6.41 -0.01 -22.76
CA ALA A 148 7.69 -0.68 -22.91
C ALA A 148 8.59 -0.36 -21.71
N MET A 149 8.88 -1.38 -20.90
CA MET A 149 9.78 -1.26 -19.76
C MET A 149 11.18 -1.73 -20.17
N ALA A 150 12.11 -0.80 -20.39
CA ALA A 150 13.53 -1.13 -20.33
C ALA A 150 13.92 -1.20 -18.85
N TYR A 151 14.26 -2.38 -18.34
CA TYR A 151 14.89 -2.46 -17.02
C TYR A 151 16.29 -1.85 -17.14
N PRO A 152 16.61 -0.75 -16.43
CA PRO A 152 17.96 -0.20 -16.45
C PRO A 152 18.99 -1.16 -15.83
N CYS A 153 18.54 -2.23 -15.14
CA CYS A 153 19.39 -3.14 -14.38
C CYS A 153 19.63 -4.52 -15.04
N GLN A 154 19.72 -4.61 -16.37
CA GLN A 154 20.23 -5.83 -17.02
C GLN A 154 21.77 -5.95 -17.01
N GLN A 155 22.50 -5.00 -16.40
CA GLN A 155 23.98 -4.97 -16.45
C GLN A 155 24.70 -5.64 -15.27
N GLN A 156 24.02 -6.15 -14.23
CA GLN A 156 24.72 -6.74 -13.07
C GLN A 156 24.60 -8.26 -12.91
N ALA A 157 23.85 -8.96 -13.77
CA ALA A 157 23.80 -10.43 -13.77
C ALA A 157 24.96 -11.10 -14.55
N ARG A 158 26.10 -10.42 -14.66
CA ARG A 158 27.34 -10.95 -15.25
C ARG A 158 28.54 -10.51 -14.43
N ARG A 159 28.74 -11.10 -13.24
CA ARG A 159 30.06 -11.31 -12.62
C ARG A 159 30.01 -12.60 -11.83
#